data_AF-A0A133VS09-F1
#
_entry.id   AF-A0A133VS09-F1
#
_cell.length_a   1.000
_cell.length_b   1.000
_cell.length_c   1.000
_cell.angle_alpha   90.00
_cell.angle_beta   90.00
_cell.angle_gamma   90.00
#
_symmetry.space_group_name_H-M   'P 1'
#
loop_
_entity.id
_entity.type
_entity.pdbx_description
1 polymer ?
#
loop_
_entity_poly.entity_id
_entity_poly.type
_entity_poly.pdbx_seq_one_letter_code
_entity_poly.pdbx_strand_id
1 'polypeptide(L)'
;MSVHKRYRFDGLSEYVSRRARVKLVDVITSKDVTVGEIARIVGVSSRSVRRWLDPGEVHPCNRNLDKLLDLAFEVAPVESSTILTSEVAEFSRLVGERHLMGR
;
A
#
# COMPACT_ATOMS: atom_id res chain seq x y z
N MET A 1 26.53 -24.38 -13.32
CA MET A 1 25.36 -24.51 -12.41
C MET A 1 24.66 -23.16 -12.34
N SER A 2 23.54 -22.98 -13.05
CA SER A 2 22.78 -21.71 -12.98
C SER A 2 21.97 -21.65 -11.69
N VAL A 3 22.39 -20.79 -10.78
CA VAL A 3 21.60 -20.41 -9.60
C VAL A 3 20.32 -19.75 -10.10
N HIS A 4 19.22 -20.50 -10.12
CA HIS A 4 17.90 -19.92 -10.33
C HIS A 4 17.60 -19.02 -9.12
N LYS A 5 17.76 -17.71 -9.28
CA LYS A 5 17.27 -16.74 -8.30
C LYS A 5 15.75 -16.91 -8.20
N ARG A 6 15.29 -17.57 -7.14
CA ARG A 6 13.87 -17.55 -6.76
C ARG A 6 13.60 -16.18 -6.17
N TYR A 7 12.97 -15.32 -6.96
CA TYR A 7 12.43 -14.06 -6.46
C TYR A 7 11.27 -14.41 -5.50
N ARG A 8 11.33 -13.89 -4.27
CA ARG A 8 10.15 -13.94 -3.39
C ARG A 8 9.12 -12.97 -3.93
N PHE A 9 7.87 -13.41 -3.92
CA PHE A 9 6.72 -12.60 -4.29
C PHE A 9 5.88 -12.40 -3.03
N ASP A 10 5.92 -11.20 -2.46
CA ASP A 10 5.20 -10.80 -1.24
C ASP A 10 3.72 -10.48 -1.52
N GLY A 11 3.20 -10.79 -2.72
CA GLY A 11 1.80 -10.63 -3.06
C GLY A 11 1.44 -9.22 -3.55
N LEU A 12 0.19 -8.82 -3.29
CA LEU A 12 -0.34 -7.53 -3.75
C LEU A 12 0.50 -6.35 -3.25
N SER A 13 1.08 -6.47 -2.05
CA SER A 13 1.90 -5.42 -1.45
C SER A 13 3.10 -5.02 -2.29
N GLU A 14 3.63 -5.88 -3.17
CA GLU A 14 4.72 -5.50 -4.08
C GLU A 14 4.35 -4.43 -5.08
N TYR A 15 3.06 -4.33 -5.44
CA TYR A 15 2.57 -3.45 -6.49
C TYR A 15 1.95 -2.15 -5.98
N VAL A 16 1.81 -2.01 -4.66
CA VAL A 16 1.22 -0.80 -4.07
C VAL A 16 2.30 0.27 -3.92
N SER A 17 2.12 1.40 -4.62
CA SER A 17 3.04 2.54 -4.53
C SER A 17 3.08 3.13 -3.12
N ARG A 18 4.14 3.87 -2.81
CA ARG A 18 4.26 4.62 -1.54
C ARG A 18 3.06 5.52 -1.28
N ARG A 19 2.57 6.20 -2.32
CA ARG A 19 1.42 7.10 -2.23
C ARG A 19 0.15 6.34 -1.85
N ALA A 20 -0.13 5.21 -2.49
CA ALA A 20 -1.30 4.40 -2.17
C ALA A 20 -1.22 3.80 -0.76
N ARG A 21 -0.02 3.42 -0.30
CA ARG A 21 0.18 2.95 1.08
C ARG A 21 -0.26 3.97 2.11
N VAL A 22 0.12 5.24 1.95
CA VAL A 22 -0.30 6.32 2.85
C VAL A 22 -1.81 6.51 2.79
N LYS A 23 -2.39 6.58 1.59
CA LYS A 23 -3.86 6.70 1.40
C LYS A 23 -4.65 5.58 2.08
N LEU A 24 -4.13 4.35 2.09
CA LEU A 24 -4.78 3.24 2.79
C LEU A 24 -4.80 3.46 4.30
N VAL A 25 -3.71 3.98 4.89
CA VAL A 25 -3.68 4.33 6.31
C VAL A 25 -4.69 5.45 6.60
N ASP A 26 -4.72 6.49 5.77
CA ASP A 26 -5.66 7.61 5.92
C ASP A 26 -7.12 7.12 5.89
N VAL A 27 -7.47 6.28 4.90
CA VAL A 27 -8.81 5.72 4.77
C VAL A 27 -9.20 4.91 6.01
N ILE A 28 -8.32 4.04 6.51
CA ILE A 28 -8.58 3.28 7.75
C ILE A 28 -8.86 4.24 8.92
N THR A 29 -8.04 5.29 9.09
CA THR A 29 -8.24 6.25 10.19
C THR A 29 -9.52 7.07 10.08
N SER A 30 -10.08 7.20 8.87
CA SER A 30 -11.38 7.87 8.66
C SER A 30 -12.60 6.99 8.97
N LYS A 31 -12.39 5.70 9.27
CA LYS A 31 -13.43 4.74 9.66
C LYS A 31 -13.43 4.46 11.17
N ASP A 32 -13.12 5.48 11.97
CA ASP A 32 -13.03 5.41 13.43
C ASP A 32 -12.00 4.40 14.00
N VAL A 33 -11.12 3.86 13.15
CA VAL A 33 -10.02 3.01 13.60
C VAL A 33 -8.86 3.88 14.07
N THR A 34 -8.53 3.78 15.36
CA THR A 34 -7.47 4.59 15.95
C THR A 34 -6.08 4.15 15.52
N VAL A 35 -5.11 5.08 15.56
CA VAL A 35 -3.68 4.78 15.37
C VAL A 35 -3.19 3.63 16.26
N GLY A 36 -3.69 3.55 17.50
CA GLY A 36 -3.34 2.48 18.43
C GLY A 36 -3.85 1.11 17.98
N GLU A 37 -5.06 1.05 17.44
CA GLU A 37 -5.64 -0.18 16.90
C GLU A 37 -4.92 -0.65 15.64
N ILE A 38 -4.62 0.26 14.70
CA ILE A 38 -3.81 -0.05 13.52
C ILE A 38 -2.45 -0.64 13.93
N ALA A 39 -1.77 0.02 14.89
CA ALA A 39 -0.48 -0.42 15.38
C ALA A 39 -0.53 -1.84 15.97
N ARG A 40 -1.55 -2.12 16.78
CA ARG A 40 -1.79 -3.44 17.38
C ARG A 40 -2.04 -4.52 16.32
N ILE A 41 -2.91 -4.25 15.35
CA ILE A 41 -3.29 -5.20 14.29
C ILE A 41 -2.09 -5.51 13.37
N VAL A 42 -1.39 -4.47 12.92
CA VAL A 42 -0.28 -4.60 11.99
C VAL A 42 1.00 -5.11 12.69
N GLY A 43 1.11 -4.92 14.01
CA GLY A 43 2.23 -5.36 14.83
C GLY A 43 3.41 -4.40 14.79
N VAL A 44 3.15 -3.11 14.96
CA VAL A 44 4.15 -2.03 14.98
C VAL A 44 3.87 -1.06 16.14
N SER A 45 4.73 -0.05 16.32
CA SER A 45 4.47 1.01 17.30
C SER A 45 3.46 2.04 16.77
N SER A 46 2.68 2.67 17.66
CA SER A 46 1.81 3.79 17.28
C SER A 46 2.60 4.96 16.67
N ARG A 47 3.87 5.14 17.06
CA ARG A 47 4.77 6.12 16.43
C ARG A 47 5.02 5.78 14.95
N SER A 48 5.18 4.51 14.61
CA SER A 48 5.36 4.07 13.22
C SER A 48 4.13 4.43 12.39
N VAL A 49 2.93 4.15 12.90
CA VAL A 49 1.66 4.47 12.21
C VAL A 49 1.50 5.98 12.03
N ARG A 50 1.80 6.80 13.06
CA ARG A 50 1.76 8.27 12.92
C ARG A 50 2.69 8.78 11.81
N ARG A 51 3.88 8.18 11.66
CA ARG A 51 4.80 8.55 10.58
C ARG A 51 4.27 8.15 9.21
N TRP A 52 3.45 7.10 9.11
CA TRP A 52 2.84 6.70 7.84
C TRP A 52 1.76 7.68 7.35
N LEU A 53 1.17 8.47 8.26
CA LEU A 53 0.19 9.51 7.93
C LEU A 53 0.85 10.81 7.39
N ASP A 54 2.18 10.90 7.46
CA ASP A 54 2.93 12.01 6.86
C ASP A 54 3.53 11.54 5.51
N PRO A 55 3.08 12.09 4.37
CA PRO A 55 3.60 11.72 3.05
C PRO A 55 5.10 11.95 2.86
N GLY A 56 5.73 12.83 3.66
CA GLY A 56 7.17 13.12 3.62
C GLY A 56 8.03 12.14 4.43
N GLU A 57 7.41 11.26 5.20
CA GLU A 57 8.07 10.33 6.11
C GLU A 57 8.13 8.90 5.54
N VAL A 58 8.28 7.91 6.42
CA VAL A 58 8.31 6.48 6.07
C VAL A 58 6.91 5.95 5.76
N HIS A 59 6.84 4.89 4.97
CA HIS A 59 5.62 4.15 4.65
C HIS A 59 5.70 2.70 5.18
N PRO A 60 4.58 1.97 5.30
CA PRO A 60 4.63 0.55 5.68
C PRO A 60 5.45 -0.26 4.66
N CYS A 61 6.29 -1.17 5.14
CA CYS A 61 6.94 -2.18 4.30
C CYS A 61 5.93 -3.24 3.84
N ASN A 62 6.29 -4.12 2.91
CA ASN A 62 5.37 -5.11 2.34
C ASN A 62 4.67 -5.96 3.40
N ARG A 63 5.42 -6.53 4.34
CA ARG A 63 4.86 -7.33 5.45
C ARG A 63 3.86 -6.56 6.31
N ASN A 64 4.10 -5.27 6.56
CA ASN A 64 3.13 -4.45 7.30
C ASN A 64 1.93 -4.09 6.44
N LEU A 65 2.16 -3.87 5.14
CA LEU A 65 1.13 -3.54 4.19
C LEU A 65 0.16 -4.70 3.97
N ASP A 66 0.59 -5.96 3.95
CA ASP A 66 -0.31 -7.09 3.77
C ASP A 66 -1.43 -7.08 4.83
N LYS A 67 -1.04 -6.97 6.11
CA LYS A 67 -2.01 -6.85 7.22
C LYS A 67 -2.84 -5.58 7.16
N LEU A 68 -2.26 -4.48 6.65
CA LEU A 68 -2.97 -3.22 6.48
C LEU A 68 -4.02 -3.33 5.38
N LEU A 69 -3.73 -4.06 4.29
CA LEU A 69 -4.67 -4.33 3.20
C LEU A 69 -5.85 -5.14 3.70
N ASP A 70 -5.60 -6.20 4.49
CA ASP A 70 -6.67 -6.98 5.12
C ASP A 70 -7.60 -6.07 5.94
N LEU A 71 -7.03 -5.24 6.80
CA LEU A 71 -7.79 -4.27 7.61
C LEU A 71 -8.53 -3.25 6.73
N ALA A 72 -7.89 -2.73 5.68
CA ALA A 72 -8.48 -1.74 4.78
C ALA A 72 -9.71 -2.31 4.04
N PHE A 73 -9.64 -3.56 3.59
CA PHE A 73 -10.78 -4.24 2.97
C PHE A 73 -11.88 -4.59 3.96
N GLU A 74 -11.55 -4.82 5.23
CA GLU A 74 -12.55 -5.04 6.28
C GLU A 74 -13.35 -3.76 6.59
N VAL A 75 -12.68 -2.63 6.79
CA VAL A 75 -13.33 -1.40 7.28
C VAL A 75 -13.74 -0.41 6.18
N ALA A 76 -13.11 -0.48 5.01
CA ALA A 76 -13.32 0.44 3.90
C ALA A 76 -13.15 -0.26 2.53
N PRO A 77 -13.96 -1.30 2.21
CA PRO A 77 -13.74 -2.12 1.01
C PRO A 77 -13.85 -1.33 -0.30
N VAL A 78 -14.80 -0.39 -0.39
CA VAL A 78 -15.05 0.40 -1.60
C VAL A 78 -13.92 1.40 -1.84
N GLU A 79 -13.54 2.15 -0.81
CA GLU A 79 -12.47 3.14 -0.88
C GLU A 79 -11.11 2.49 -1.14
N SER A 80 -10.83 1.35 -0.48
CA SER A 80 -9.62 0.56 -0.69
C SER A 80 -9.52 0.04 -2.12
N SER A 81 -10.62 -0.52 -2.65
CA SER A 81 -10.69 -0.96 -4.05
C SER A 81 -10.49 0.22 -5.02
N THR A 82 -11.07 1.37 -4.71
CA THR A 82 -10.94 2.60 -5.53
C THR A 82 -9.49 3.10 -5.56
N ILE A 83 -8.79 3.09 -4.41
CA ILE A 83 -7.37 3.47 -4.33
C ILE A 83 -6.54 2.54 -5.22
N LEU A 84 -6.71 1.23 -5.08
CA LEU A 84 -5.89 0.26 -5.80
C LEU A 84 -6.17 0.24 -7.30
N THR A 85 -7.44 0.32 -7.71
CA THR A 85 -7.81 0.40 -9.14
C THR A 85 -7.32 1.69 -9.79
N SER A 86 -7.28 2.80 -9.05
CA SER A 86 -6.67 4.06 -9.54
C SER A 86 -5.16 3.91 -9.78
N GLU A 87 -4.45 3.11 -8.97
CA GLU A 87 -3.04 2.81 -9.18
C GLU A 87 -2.81 1.96 -10.43
N VAL A 88 -3.70 0.98 -10.70
CA VAL A 88 -3.66 0.20 -11.94
C VAL A 88 -3.87 1.10 -13.15
N ALA A 89 -4.86 1.98 -13.12
CA ALA A 89 -5.13 2.92 -14.21
C ALA A 89 -3.94 3.85 -14.46
N GLU A 90 -3.34 4.38 -13.40
CA GLU A 90 -2.16 5.24 -13.48
C GLU A 90 -0.95 4.49 -14.05
N PHE A 91 -0.70 3.26 -13.60
CA PHE A 91 0.34 2.41 -14.16
C PHE A 91 0.11 2.16 -15.66
N SER A 92 -1.11 1.79 -16.06
CA SER A 92 -1.45 1.59 -17.47
C SER A 92 -1.22 2.84 -18.32
N ARG A 93 -1.60 4.02 -17.81
CA ARG A 93 -1.36 5.32 -18.46
C ARG A 93 0.13 5.57 -18.69
N LEU A 94 0.94 5.40 -17.64
CA LEU A 94 2.39 5.61 -17.69
C LEU A 94 3.09 4.64 -18.66
N VAL A 95 2.65 3.38 -18.70
CA VAL A 95 3.15 2.39 -19.67
C VAL A 95 2.80 2.82 -21.10
N GLY A 96 1.57 3.27 -21.35
CA GLY A 96 1.15 3.79 -22.65
C GLY A 96 2.01 4.98 -23.10
N GLU A 97 2.24 5.95 -22.22
CA GLU A 97 3.08 7.11 -22.51
C GLU A 97 4.53 6.74 -22.82
N ARG A 98 5.11 5.83 -22.02
CA ARG A 98 6.47 5.31 -22.26
C ARG A 98 6.59 4.60 -23.61
N HIS A 99 5.57 3.84 -24.00
CA HIS A 99 5.56 3.14 -25.29
C HIS A 99 5.40 4.11 -26.48
N LEU A 100 4.64 5.20 -26.31
CA LEU A 100 4.45 6.22 -27.34
C LEU A 100 5.64 7.18 -27.48
N MET A 101 6.38 7.46 -26.39
CA MET A 101 7.60 8.26 -26.43
C MET A 101 8.86 7.49 -26.87
N GLY A 102 8.76 6.18 -27.08
CA GLY A 102 9.83 5.33 -27.62
C GLY A 102 9.78 5.12 -29.14
N ARG A 103 8.93 5.88 -29.86
CA ARG A 103 8.89 5.96 -31.32
C ARG A 103 9.38 7.32 -31.80
#